data_AF-A0A3N5J104-F1
#
_entry.id   AF-A0A3N5J104-F1
#
_cell.length_a   1.000
_cell.length_b   1.000
_cell.length_c   1.000
_cell.angle_alpha   90.00
_cell.angle_beta   90.00
_cell.angle_gamma   90.00
#
_symmetry.space_group_name_H-M   'P 1'
#
loop_
_entity.id
_entity.type
_entity.pdbx_description
1 polymer ?
#
loop_
_entity_poly.entity_id
_entity_poly.type
_entity_poly.pdbx_seq_one_letter_code
_entity_poly.pdbx_strand_id
1 'polypeptide(L)'
;MPSIERLNPAHSLTLRSPQESPVTGLPEEGGSFANTLKTFVSGVNDMQLTSVDKSQKFATGEIKDLHEVMAAAEEAGISLQLLIELRNKTVEAYRELVRIPV
;
A
#
# COMPACT_ATOMS: atom_id res chain seq x y z
N MET A 1 8.31 34.39 -65.92
CA MET A 1 7.26 33.48 -66.41
C MET A 1 7.85 32.09 -66.48
N PRO A 2 7.36 31.14 -65.66
CA PRO A 2 7.13 29.79 -66.20
C PRO A 2 5.82 29.18 -65.68
N SER A 3 4.97 28.78 -66.62
CA SER A 3 3.93 27.78 -66.41
C SER A 3 4.50 26.39 -66.77
N ILE A 4 3.70 25.35 -66.54
CA ILE A 4 3.85 23.91 -66.81
C ILE A 4 4.17 23.15 -65.51
N GLU A 5 3.19 22.84 -64.67
CA GLU A 5 2.11 21.84 -64.83
C GLU A 5 2.56 20.40 -64.51
N ARG A 6 1.84 19.83 -63.52
CA ARG A 6 1.60 18.41 -63.26
C ARG A 6 2.77 17.56 -62.75
N LEU A 7 2.66 17.16 -61.48
CA LEU A 7 2.30 15.79 -61.08
C LEU A 7 2.34 15.69 -59.54
N ASN A 8 1.16 15.71 -58.92
CA ASN A 8 0.92 14.92 -57.71
C ASN A 8 0.68 13.49 -58.22
N PRO A 9 1.35 12.44 -57.69
CA PRO A 9 0.75 11.74 -56.55
C PRO A 9 1.79 11.09 -55.63
N ALA A 10 1.84 11.48 -54.35
CA ALA A 10 2.23 10.58 -53.26
C ALA A 10 2.10 11.29 -51.90
N HIS A 11 0.89 11.65 -51.51
CA HIS A 11 0.59 11.74 -50.08
C HIS A 11 0.35 10.30 -49.61
N SER A 12 1.43 9.55 -49.37
CA SER A 12 1.32 8.30 -48.63
C SER A 12 0.86 8.68 -47.23
N LEU A 13 -0.39 8.33 -46.94
CA LEU A 13 -0.98 8.34 -45.62
C LEU A 13 -0.12 7.47 -44.71
N THR A 14 0.93 8.04 -44.12
CA THR A 14 1.56 7.48 -42.93
C THR A 14 0.51 7.62 -41.84
N LEU A 15 -0.21 6.52 -41.59
CA LEU A 15 -0.94 6.32 -40.36
C LEU A 15 0.01 6.68 -39.22
N ARG A 16 -0.22 7.85 -38.61
CA ARG A 16 0.36 8.21 -37.31
C ARG A 16 -0.16 7.15 -36.35
N SER A 17 0.65 6.12 -36.09
CA SER A 17 0.42 5.20 -34.98
C SER A 17 0.14 6.04 -33.73
N PRO A 18 -0.94 5.77 -33.00
CA PRO A 18 -1.10 6.31 -31.66
C PRO A 18 0.15 5.92 -30.89
N GLN A 19 0.80 6.93 -30.35
CA GLN A 19 1.82 6.86 -29.33
C GLN A 19 1.45 5.78 -28.30
N GLU A 20 2.04 4.59 -28.46
CA GLU A 20 2.19 3.64 -27.36
C GLU A 20 3.25 4.21 -26.45
N SER A 21 2.81 5.11 -25.56
CA SER A 21 3.54 5.41 -24.34
C SER A 21 3.91 4.06 -23.71
N PRO A 22 5.18 3.83 -23.32
CA PRO A 22 5.50 2.63 -22.58
C PRO A 22 4.64 2.68 -21.33
N VAL A 23 3.73 1.71 -21.22
CA VAL A 23 2.96 1.50 -20.01
C VAL A 23 4.01 1.23 -18.95
N THR A 24 4.26 2.24 -18.12
CA THR A 24 5.02 2.15 -16.88
C THR A 24 4.67 0.81 -16.27
N GLY A 25 5.71 0.00 -16.06
CA GLY A 25 5.60 -1.39 -15.66
C GLY A 25 4.50 -1.57 -14.62
N LEU A 26 3.67 -2.59 -14.82
CA LEU A 26 2.78 -3.05 -13.77
C LEU A 26 3.62 -3.13 -12.49
N PRO A 27 3.24 -2.41 -11.41
CA PRO A 27 3.87 -2.69 -10.13
C PRO A 27 3.63 -4.17 -9.87
N GLU A 28 4.71 -4.88 -9.56
CA GLU A 28 4.72 -6.28 -9.14
C GLU A 28 3.66 -6.50 -8.04
N GLU A 29 2.43 -6.82 -8.43
CA GLU A 29 1.26 -6.86 -7.54
C GLU A 29 1.35 -8.00 -6.51
N GLY A 30 2.30 -8.93 -6.67
CA GLY A 30 2.59 -9.98 -5.71
C GLY A 30 3.18 -9.48 -4.38
N GLY A 31 3.71 -8.25 -4.32
CA GLY A 31 4.36 -7.69 -3.12
C GLY A 31 3.53 -6.70 -2.32
N SER A 32 2.47 -6.12 -2.89
CA SER A 32 1.78 -4.94 -2.32
C SER A 32 1.06 -5.23 -1.00
N PHE A 33 0.27 -6.32 -0.94
CA PHE A 33 -0.46 -6.68 0.27
C PHE A 33 0.48 -7.13 1.39
N ALA A 34 1.46 -7.99 1.09
CA ALA A 34 2.44 -8.45 2.08
C ALA A 34 3.25 -7.29 2.66
N ASN A 35 3.63 -6.31 1.84
CA ASN A 35 4.33 -5.11 2.29
C ASN A 35 3.42 -4.19 3.14
N THR A 36 2.14 -4.08 2.77
CA THR A 36 1.14 -3.33 3.56
C THR A 36 0.92 -3.99 4.92
N LEU A 37 0.73 -5.32 4.96
CA LEU A 37 0.59 -6.09 6.19
C LEU A 37 1.84 -5.96 7.06
N LYS A 38 3.03 -6.05 6.47
CA LYS A 38 4.31 -5.85 7.18
C LYS A 38 4.39 -4.46 7.80
N THR A 39 4.01 -3.42 7.05
CA THR A 39 3.95 -2.04 7.54
C THR A 39 2.98 -1.90 8.70
N PHE A 40 1.82 -2.55 8.62
CA PHE A 40 0.81 -2.53 9.68
C PHE A 40 1.31 -3.23 10.95
N VAL A 41 1.95 -4.40 10.82
CA VAL A 41 2.58 -5.13 11.94
C VAL A 41 3.65 -4.27 12.61
N SER A 42 4.51 -3.62 11.83
CA SER A 42 5.51 -2.69 12.35
C SER A 42 4.86 -1.52 13.07
N GLY A 43 3.80 -0.94 12.51
CA GLY A 43 3.04 0.13 13.15
C GLY A 43 2.46 -0.26 14.50
N VAL A 44 1.83 -1.44 14.61
CA VAL A 44 1.30 -1.94 15.90
C VAL A 44 2.42 -2.12 16.93
N ASN A 45 3.60 -2.60 16.50
CA ASN A 45 4.76 -2.73 17.38
C ASN A 45 5.26 -1.36 17.89
N ASP A 46 5.36 -0.37 17.01
CA ASP A 46 5.72 1.00 17.40
C ASP A 46 4.70 1.61 18.37
N MET A 47 3.41 1.35 18.16
CA MET A 47 2.34 1.80 19.07
C MET A 47 2.45 1.15 20.44
N GLN A 48 2.77 -0.15 20.51
CA GLN A 48 3.05 -0.83 21.78
C GLN A 48 4.25 -0.21 22.50
N LEU A 49 5.37 -0.02 21.80
CA LEU A 49 6.58 0.56 22.39
C LEU A 49 6.32 1.99 22.89
N THR A 50 5.56 2.77 22.14
CA THR A 50 5.15 4.13 22.52
C THR A 50 4.27 4.12 23.76
N SER A 51 3.31 3.19 23.85
CA SER A 51 2.45 3.05 25.03
C SER A 51 3.25 2.67 26.28
N VAL A 52 4.25 1.78 26.15
CA VAL A 52 5.16 1.40 27.24
C VAL A 52 6.03 2.58 27.67
N ASP A 53 6.61 3.32 26.71
CA ASP A 53 7.40 4.52 26.98
C ASP A 53 6.58 5.60 27.71
N LYS A 54 5.37 5.90 27.21
CA LYS A 54 4.46 6.85 27.88
C LYS A 54 4.07 6.38 29.28
N SER A 55 3.80 5.08 29.46
CA SER A 55 3.50 4.50 30.78
C SER A 55 4.66 4.64 31.75
N GLN A 56 5.89 4.40 31.28
CA GLN A 56 7.08 4.52 32.11
C GLN A 56 7.35 5.98 32.50
N LYS A 57 7.26 6.90 31.54
CA LYS A 57 7.45 8.34 31.79
C LYS A 57 6.38 8.90 32.73
N PHE A 58 5.14 8.43 32.64
CA PHE A 58 4.09 8.74 33.62
C PHE A 58 4.43 8.22 35.01
N ALA A 59 4.89 6.97 35.14
CA ALA A 59 5.30 6.41 36.43
C ALA A 59 6.49 7.15 37.07
N THR A 60 7.39 7.70 36.25
CA THR A 60 8.52 8.54 36.71
C THR A 60 8.15 10.00 36.99
N GLY A 61 6.92 10.42 36.65
CA GLY A 61 6.45 11.79 36.83
C GLY A 61 6.92 12.80 35.77
N GLU A 62 7.61 12.35 34.72
CA GLU A 62 7.98 13.17 33.55
C GLU A 62 6.76 13.58 32.73
N ILE A 63 5.73 12.72 32.68
CA ILE A 63 4.45 13.01 32.02
C ILE A 63 3.37 13.11 33.09
N LYS A 64 2.61 14.21 33.08
CA LYS A 64 1.48 14.44 34.00
C LYS A 64 0.12 14.03 33.42
N ASP A 65 0.06 13.83 32.11
CA ASP A 65 -1.19 13.56 31.41
C ASP A 65 -1.44 12.04 31.32
N LEU A 66 -2.13 11.51 32.32
CA LEU A 66 -2.57 10.12 32.36
C LEU A 66 -3.44 9.75 31.14
N HIS A 67 -4.23 10.70 30.63
CA HIS A 67 -5.12 10.48 29.49
C HIS A 67 -4.35 10.07 28.23
N GLU A 68 -3.17 10.66 27.98
CA GLU A 68 -2.36 10.28 26.81
C GLU A 68 -1.81 8.86 26.90
N VAL A 69 -1.48 8.41 28.10
CA VAL A 69 -1.00 7.03 28.35
C VAL A 69 -2.14 6.05 28.10
N MET A 70 -3.33 6.34 28.65
CA MET A 70 -4.51 5.50 28.48
C MET A 70 -4.96 5.45 27.03
N ALA A 71 -4.98 6.59 26.34
CA ALA A 71 -5.32 6.66 24.91
C ALA A 71 -4.32 5.84 24.07
N ALA A 72 -3.02 6.00 24.29
CA ALA A 72 -2.00 5.23 23.56
C ALA A 72 -2.11 3.72 23.84
N ALA A 73 -2.45 3.32 25.07
CA ALA A 73 -2.67 1.93 25.43
C ALA A 73 -3.94 1.34 24.77
N GLU A 74 -5.04 2.08 24.74
CA GLU A 74 -6.27 1.68 24.04
C GLU A 74 -6.04 1.55 22.54
N GLU A 75 -5.36 2.52 21.93
CA GLU A 75 -5.06 2.52 20.50
C GLU A 75 -4.18 1.33 20.11
N ALA A 76 -3.13 1.04 20.89
CA ALA A 76 -2.29 -0.13 20.70
C ALA A 76 -3.07 -1.44 20.87
N GLY A 77 -3.99 -1.49 21.85
CA GLY A 77 -4.85 -2.65 22.09
C GLY A 77 -5.81 -2.95 20.93
N ILE A 78 -6.52 -1.93 20.44
CA ILE A 78 -7.45 -2.06 19.30
C ILE A 78 -6.68 -2.46 18.02
N SER A 79 -5.53 -1.84 17.78
CA SER A 79 -4.72 -2.12 16.59
C SER A 79 -4.16 -3.54 16.60
N LEU A 80 -3.80 -4.07 17.77
CA LEU A 80 -3.39 -5.47 17.93
C LEU A 80 -4.55 -6.44 17.65
N GLN A 81 -5.76 -6.14 18.15
CA GLN A 81 -6.94 -6.97 17.87
C GLN A 81 -7.23 -7.04 16.37
N LEU A 82 -7.17 -5.89 15.68
CA LEU A 82 -7.32 -5.82 14.23
C LEU A 82 -6.25 -6.68 13.51
N LEU A 83 -5.00 -6.63 13.96
CA LEU A 83 -3.93 -7.43 13.38
C LEU A 83 -4.17 -8.94 13.54
N ILE A 84 -4.68 -9.38 14.68
CA ILE A 84 -5.02 -10.79 14.93
C ILE A 84 -6.12 -11.24 13.97
N GLU A 85 -7.16 -10.43 13.78
CA GLU A 85 -8.23 -10.70 12.81
C GLU A 85 -7.70 -10.79 11.38
N LEU A 86 -6.82 -9.86 11.00
CA LEU A 86 -6.20 -9.86 9.68
C LEU A 86 -5.30 -11.08 9.47
N ARG A 87 -4.53 -11.50 10.49
CA ARG A 87 -3.75 -12.75 10.47
C ARG A 87 -4.66 -13.95 10.24
N ASN A 88 -5.76 -14.04 10.99
CA ASN A 88 -6.71 -15.15 10.87
C ASN A 88 -7.32 -15.19 9.47
N LYS A 89 -7.78 -14.05 8.95
CA LYS A 89 -8.35 -13.95 7.59
C LYS A 89 -7.34 -14.24 6.49
N THR A 90 -6.09 -13.83 6.65
CA THR A 90 -5.03 -14.15 5.68
C THR A 90 -4.74 -15.65 5.64
N VAL A 91 -4.72 -16.31 6.80
CA VAL A 91 -4.55 -17.77 6.88
C VAL A 91 -5.76 -18.51 6.30
N GLU A 92 -6.98 -18.04 6.58
CA GLU A 92 -8.21 -18.57 5.97
C GLU A 92 -8.20 -18.41 4.45
N ALA A 93 -7.87 -17.23 3.93
CA ALA A 93 -7.80 -16.98 2.49
C ALA A 93 -6.77 -17.89 1.81
N TYR A 94 -5.58 -18.07 2.41
CA TYR A 94 -4.59 -19.02 1.90
C TYR A 94 -5.13 -20.46 1.89
N ARG A 95 -5.79 -20.89 2.96
CA ARG A 95 -6.41 -22.22 3.04
C ARG A 95 -7.51 -22.41 2.00
N GLU A 96 -8.32 -21.39 1.74
CA GLU A 96 -9.40 -21.42 0.74
C GLU A 96 -8.83 -21.53 -0.67
N LEU A 97 -7.82 -20.73 -1.02
CA LEU A 97 -7.14 -20.80 -2.32
C LEU A 97 -6.57 -22.19 -2.62
N VAL A 98 -6.07 -22.89 -1.59
CA VAL A 98 -5.55 -24.27 -1.72
C VAL A 98 -6.68 -25.31 -1.76
N ARG A 99 -7.86 -24.98 -1.22
CA ARG A 99 -9.00 -25.89 -1.15
C ARG A 99 -9.87 -25.92 -2.39
N ILE A 100 -9.80 -24.91 -3.26
CA ILE A 100 -10.48 -24.96 -4.56
C ILE A 100 -9.81 -26.09 -5.35
N PRO A 101 -10.46 -27.25 -5.52
CA PRO A 101 -9.92 -28.27 -6.40
C PRO A 101 -10.00 -27.72 -7.82
N VAL A 102 -8.89 -27.82 -8.55
CA VAL A 102 -8.90 -27.72 -10.01
C VAL A 102 -9.64 -28.91 -10.62
#